data_AF-C4WWJ5-F1
#
_entry.id   AF-C4WWJ5-F1
#
_cell.length_a   1.000
_cell.length_b   1.000
_cell.length_c   1.000
_cell.angle_alpha   90.00
_cell.angle_beta   90.00
_cell.angle_gamma   90.00
#
_symmetry.space_group_name_H-M   'P 1'
#
loop_
_entity.id
_entity.type
_entity.pdbx_description
1 polymer ?
#
loop_
_entity_poly.entity_id
_entity_poly.type
_entity_poly.pdbx_seq_one_letter_code
_entity_poly.pdbx_strand_id
1 'polypeptide(L)'
;MRFIKIKYGFAYIVILLTLITFLISFNFIPTGFEHRTIIESKSPQSATVTETKRIFFMKTHKCASSTVQNILMRFGHMENLDFLLPNMNNYIGNPIHFNTSMISNNYSTEDGKFDMFVHHTRYSQEIKSVMRPGTIYVTILREPTALFQSLYSFYHFDKKYKCNLTQFISDRLSNKSSANQINVTVTN
;
A
#
# COMPACT_ATOMS: atom_id res chain seq x y z
N MET A 1 48.80 -31.22 -15.67
CA MET A 1 48.41 -30.13 -14.74
C MET A 1 48.12 -28.77 -15.42
N ARG A 2 47.65 -28.74 -16.68
CA ARG A 2 47.44 -27.49 -17.47
C ARG A 2 45.97 -27.18 -17.84
N PHE A 3 45.06 -28.14 -17.73
CA PHE A 3 43.65 -27.98 -18.13
C PHE A 3 42.74 -27.39 -17.03
N ILE A 4 43.17 -27.42 -15.77
CA ILE A 4 42.38 -26.94 -14.62
C ILE A 4 42.36 -25.40 -14.56
N LYS A 5 43.47 -24.72 -14.87
CA LYS A 5 43.54 -23.24 -14.88
C LYS A 5 42.62 -22.60 -15.93
N ILE A 6 42.37 -23.28 -17.05
CA ILE A 6 41.53 -22.78 -18.15
C ILE A 6 40.03 -22.79 -17.77
N LYS A 7 39.57 -23.83 -17.05
CA LYS A 7 38.17 -23.93 -16.60
C LYS A 7 37.80 -22.83 -15.59
N TYR A 8 38.69 -22.53 -14.64
CA TYR A 8 38.47 -21.45 -13.67
C TYR A 8 38.61 -20.05 -14.28
N GLY A 9 39.46 -19.89 -15.30
CA GLY A 9 39.57 -18.65 -16.05
C GLY A 9 38.26 -18.28 -16.76
N PHE A 10 37.62 -19.26 -17.40
CA PHE A 10 36.32 -19.04 -18.06
C PHE A 10 35.21 -18.67 -17.05
N ALA A 11 35.13 -19.38 -15.93
CA ALA A 11 34.15 -19.08 -14.88
C ALA A 11 34.34 -17.66 -14.29
N TYR A 12 35.59 -17.23 -14.10
CA TYR A 12 35.89 -15.88 -13.59
C TYR A 12 35.48 -14.79 -14.58
N ILE A 13 35.71 -15.00 -15.89
CA ILE A 13 35.30 -14.05 -16.93
C ILE A 13 33.77 -13.92 -16.96
N VAL A 14 33.03 -15.04 -16.86
CA VAL A 14 31.56 -15.00 -16.83
C VAL A 14 31.05 -14.23 -15.61
N ILE A 15 31.62 -14.47 -14.43
CA ILE A 15 31.25 -13.75 -13.20
C ILE A 15 31.54 -12.25 -13.34
N LEU A 16 32.71 -11.89 -13.87
CA LEU A 16 33.11 -10.49 -14.06
C LEU A 16 32.18 -9.78 -15.05
N LEU A 17 31.82 -10.43 -16.15
CA LEU A 17 30.87 -9.90 -17.13
C LEU A 17 29.48 -9.68 -16.51
N THR A 18 28.99 -10.64 -15.70
CA THR A 18 27.70 -10.46 -15.02
C THR A 18 27.73 -9.30 -14.02
N LEU A 19 28.80 -9.14 -13.25
CA LEU A 19 28.99 -8.00 -12.33
C LEU A 19 29.05 -6.68 -13.07
N ILE A 20 29.76 -6.61 -14.20
CA ILE A 20 29.84 -5.41 -15.04
C ILE A 20 28.45 -5.06 -15.61
N THR A 21 27.71 -6.04 -16.15
CA THR A 21 26.34 -5.78 -16.64
C THR A 21 25.39 -5.32 -15.54
N PHE A 22 25.52 -5.86 -14.33
CA PHE A 22 24.75 -5.44 -13.16
C PHE A 22 25.09 -4.01 -12.74
N LEU A 23 26.37 -3.64 -12.73
CA LEU A 23 26.82 -2.28 -12.40
C LEU A 23 26.39 -1.26 -13.47
N ILE A 24 26.44 -1.62 -14.76
CA ILE A 24 25.91 -0.78 -15.84
C ILE A 24 24.40 -0.60 -15.67
N SER A 25 23.66 -1.67 -15.33
CA SER A 25 22.21 -1.61 -15.10
C SER A 25 21.84 -0.77 -13.87
N PHE A 26 22.67 -0.76 -12.83
CA PHE A 26 22.46 0.08 -11.64
C PHE A 26 22.71 1.57 -11.91
N ASN A 27 23.72 1.91 -12.73
CA ASN A 27 23.94 3.28 -13.18
C ASN A 27 22.94 3.74 -14.25
N PHE A 28 22.18 2.81 -14.83
CA PHE A 28 21.13 3.04 -15.80
C PHE A 28 19.74 2.71 -15.23
N ILE A 29 19.54 2.93 -13.93
CA ILE A 29 18.20 3.27 -13.45
C ILE A 29 18.08 4.76 -13.78
N PRO A 30 17.36 5.16 -14.84
CA PRO A 30 17.00 6.55 -14.94
C PRO A 30 16.22 6.84 -13.65
N THR A 31 16.65 7.83 -12.89
CA THR A 31 15.76 8.53 -11.96
C THR A 31 14.66 9.13 -12.82
N GLY A 32 13.72 8.27 -13.22
CA GLY A 32 12.68 8.51 -14.19
C GLY A 32 11.60 9.33 -13.55
N PHE A 33 11.95 10.58 -13.26
CA PHE A 33 11.03 11.67 -13.17
C PHE A 33 11.71 12.84 -13.86
N GLU A 34 11.78 12.78 -15.20
CA GLU A 34 11.83 14.02 -15.96
C GLU A 34 10.58 14.80 -15.55
N HIS A 35 10.79 15.94 -14.89
CA HIS A 35 9.72 16.88 -14.61
C HIS A 35 9.13 17.27 -15.95
N ARG A 36 8.01 16.63 -16.33
CA ARG A 36 7.19 17.08 -17.44
C ARG A 36 6.82 18.51 -17.08
N THR A 37 7.49 19.47 -17.71
CA THR A 37 7.16 20.89 -17.58
C THR A 37 5.67 20.95 -17.86
N ILE A 38 4.89 21.28 -16.82
CA ILE A 38 3.46 21.44 -16.96
C ILE A 38 3.32 22.48 -18.05
N ILE A 39 2.74 22.09 -19.20
CA ILE A 39 2.33 23.06 -20.21
C ILE A 39 1.45 24.04 -19.44
N GLU A 40 1.95 25.26 -19.31
CA GLU A 40 1.31 26.34 -18.59
C GLU A 40 0.00 26.67 -19.32
N SER A 41 -1.06 25.93 -19.00
CA SER A 41 -2.40 26.29 -19.39
C SER A 41 -2.69 27.61 -18.71
N LYS A 42 -2.74 28.69 -19.49
CA LYS A 42 -3.10 30.03 -19.05
C LYS A 42 -4.42 29.97 -18.26
N SER A 43 -4.30 29.88 -16.94
CA SER A 43 -5.41 29.78 -15.99
C SER A 43 -5.91 31.20 -15.67
N PRO A 44 -7.24 31.42 -15.61
CA PRO A 44 -7.80 32.71 -15.23
C PRO A 44 -7.54 32.98 -13.73
N GLN A 45 -7.02 34.19 -13.46
CA GLN A 45 -6.95 34.91 -12.19
C GLN A 45 -6.60 34.10 -10.91
N SER A 46 -5.36 34.33 -10.45
CA SER A 46 -4.75 33.89 -9.19
C SER A 46 -5.67 33.92 -7.95
N ALA A 47 -6.24 32.77 -7.60
CA ALA A 47 -6.34 32.39 -6.19
C ALA A 47 -4.97 31.84 -5.79
N THR A 48 -4.34 32.39 -4.75
CA THR A 48 -3.11 31.85 -4.15
C THR A 48 -3.43 30.51 -3.50
N VAL A 49 -3.56 29.45 -4.29
CA VAL A 49 -3.69 28.09 -3.80
C VAL A 49 -2.31 27.65 -3.36
N THR A 50 -2.06 27.70 -2.05
CA THR A 50 -0.83 27.12 -1.49
C THR A 50 -0.89 25.61 -1.70
N GLU A 51 0.04 25.08 -2.48
CA GLU A 51 0.20 23.63 -2.65
C GLU A 51 0.39 22.97 -1.28
N THR A 52 -0.42 21.97 -0.96
CA THR A 52 -0.26 21.17 0.26
C THR A 52 0.45 19.87 -0.06
N LYS A 53 1.52 19.59 0.70
CA LYS A 53 2.30 18.36 0.60
C LYS A 53 1.92 17.33 1.67
N ARG A 54 0.95 17.66 2.54
CA ARG A 54 0.60 16.88 3.72
C ARG A 54 -0.51 15.90 3.41
N ILE A 55 -0.26 14.61 3.59
CA ILE A 55 -1.18 13.55 3.15
C ILE A 55 -1.36 12.49 4.24
N PHE A 56 -2.61 12.30 4.64
CA PHE A 56 -3.07 11.09 5.28
C PHE A 56 -3.64 10.17 4.21
N PHE A 57 -2.95 9.05 3.93
CA PHE A 57 -3.41 8.02 3.04
C PHE A 57 -3.80 6.76 3.82
N MET A 58 -5.10 6.55 4.01
CA MET A 58 -5.60 5.33 4.63
C MET A 58 -5.45 4.16 3.65
N LYS A 59 -4.37 3.40 3.81
CA LYS A 59 -4.07 2.27 2.94
C LYS A 59 -5.07 1.15 3.15
N THR A 60 -5.85 0.82 2.12
CA THR A 60 -6.83 -0.29 2.11
C THR A 60 -6.24 -1.55 1.49
N HIS A 61 -6.72 -2.72 1.90
CA HIS A 61 -6.21 -3.98 1.36
C HIS A 61 -6.68 -4.22 -0.09
N LYS A 62 -5.78 -4.74 -0.93
CA LYS A 62 -6.08 -5.21 -2.31
C LYS A 62 -6.73 -4.17 -3.25
N CYS A 63 -6.48 -2.88 -2.98
CA CYS A 63 -6.92 -1.74 -3.79
C CYS A 63 -5.77 -1.06 -4.55
N ALA A 64 -4.74 -1.81 -4.96
CA ALA A 64 -3.48 -1.27 -5.54
C ALA A 64 -2.77 -0.22 -4.65
N SER A 65 -3.11 -0.19 -3.36
CA SER A 65 -2.68 0.83 -2.40
C SER A 65 -1.18 0.76 -2.06
N SER A 66 -0.54 -0.39 -2.20
CA SER A 66 0.92 -0.51 -2.03
C SER A 66 1.71 0.28 -3.07
N THR A 67 1.18 0.44 -4.30
CA THR A 67 1.80 1.26 -5.34
C THR A 67 1.75 2.72 -4.95
N VAL A 68 0.58 3.22 -4.56
CA VAL A 68 0.40 4.62 -4.14
C VAL A 68 1.18 4.93 -2.87
N GLN A 69 1.16 4.05 -1.88
CA GLN A 69 2.00 4.19 -0.69
C GLN A 69 3.48 4.36 -1.05
N ASN A 70 3.99 3.54 -1.98
CA ASN A 70 5.39 3.60 -2.40
C ASN A 70 5.76 4.93 -3.08
N ILE A 71 4.84 5.49 -3.87
CA ILE A 71 5.02 6.81 -4.50
C ILE A 71 5.04 7.89 -3.42
N LEU A 72 4.07 7.88 -2.50
CA LEU A 72 3.97 8.87 -1.43
C LEU A 72 5.15 8.82 -0.46
N MET A 73 5.64 7.63 -0.11
CA MET A 73 6.82 7.46 0.73
C MET A 73 8.07 8.04 0.07
N ARG A 74 8.26 7.82 -1.23
CA ARG A 74 9.40 8.40 -1.97
C ARG A 74 9.28 9.92 -2.07
N PHE A 75 8.10 10.41 -2.41
CA PHE A 75 7.82 11.85 -2.47
C PHE A 75 8.12 12.52 -1.13
N GLY A 76 7.53 12.05 -0.02
CA GLY A 76 7.78 12.67 1.28
C GLY A 76 9.23 12.53 1.75
N HIS A 77 9.94 11.47 1.36
CA HIS A 77 11.37 11.36 1.64
C HIS A 77 12.18 12.43 0.88
N MET A 78 11.93 12.63 -0.42
CA MET A 78 12.62 13.66 -1.22
C MET A 78 12.33 15.08 -0.72
N GLU A 79 11.13 15.31 -0.19
CA GLU A 79 10.68 16.60 0.32
C GLU A 79 10.98 16.80 1.82
N ASN A 80 11.72 15.88 2.47
CA ASN A 80 12.05 15.91 3.90
C ASN A 80 10.83 16.08 4.82
N LEU A 81 9.76 15.32 4.55
CA LEU A 81 8.52 15.36 5.33
C LEU A 81 8.54 14.36 6.49
N ASP A 82 7.86 14.71 7.59
CA ASP A 82 7.77 13.84 8.76
C ASP A 82 6.72 12.75 8.57
N PHE A 83 7.14 11.49 8.76
CA PHE A 83 6.28 10.32 8.61
C PHE A 83 5.85 9.73 9.95
N LEU A 84 4.56 9.45 10.08
CA LEU A 84 4.06 8.55 11.12
C LEU A 84 4.24 7.09 10.66
N LEU A 85 5.22 6.41 11.25
CA LEU A 85 5.60 5.04 10.89
C LEU A 85 5.10 4.01 11.93
N PRO A 86 4.73 2.79 11.48
CA PRO A 86 4.42 1.69 12.37
C PRO A 86 5.69 1.11 13.02
N ASN A 87 5.56 0.60 14.25
CA ASN A 87 6.68 -0.08 14.93
C ASN A 87 7.11 -1.35 14.23
N MET A 88 6.15 -2.08 13.69
CA MET A 88 6.37 -3.33 12.96
C MET A 88 5.40 -3.42 11.79
N ASN A 89 5.86 -4.03 10.70
CA ASN A 89 5.07 -4.29 9.50
C ASN A 89 4.54 -2.99 8.86
N ASN A 90 3.28 -3.00 8.42
CA ASN A 90 2.65 -1.92 7.67
C ASN A 90 1.35 -1.43 8.33
N TYR A 91 1.21 -1.60 9.66
CA TYR A 91 -0.04 -1.36 10.38
C TYR A 91 0.16 -0.46 11.60
N ILE A 92 -0.73 0.52 11.74
CA ILE A 92 -0.94 1.25 12.99
C ILE A 92 -2.42 1.10 13.34
N GLY A 93 -2.72 0.23 14.30
CA GLY A 93 -4.07 -0.29 14.50
C GLY A 93 -4.43 -1.41 13.50
N ASN A 94 -5.71 -1.82 13.50
CA ASN A 94 -6.28 -3.04 12.89
C ASN A 94 -6.22 -4.29 13.81
N PRO A 95 -7.37 -4.91 14.17
CA PRO A 95 -8.74 -4.60 13.74
C PRO A 95 -9.35 -3.36 14.43
N ILE A 96 -8.69 -2.85 15.48
CA ILE A 96 -9.17 -1.73 16.29
C ILE A 96 -8.86 -0.40 15.58
N HIS A 97 -9.72 0.60 15.81
CA HIS A 97 -9.51 1.99 15.37
C HIS A 97 -8.17 2.55 15.87
N PHE A 98 -7.58 3.45 15.09
CA PHE A 98 -6.38 4.18 15.47
C PHE A 98 -6.59 4.89 16.80
N ASN A 99 -5.60 4.81 17.67
CA ASN A 99 -5.52 5.57 18.90
C ASN A 99 -4.09 6.10 19.05
N THR A 100 -3.93 7.31 19.59
CA THR A 100 -2.61 7.95 19.72
C THR A 100 -1.64 7.16 20.59
N SER A 101 -2.12 6.35 21.53
CA SER A 101 -1.27 5.45 22.34
C SER A 101 -0.56 4.36 21.51
N MET A 102 -0.96 4.15 20.26
CA MET A 102 -0.29 3.20 19.35
C MET A 102 0.97 3.77 18.72
N ILE A 103 1.21 5.09 18.82
CA ILE A 103 2.43 5.73 18.34
C ILE A 103 3.56 5.40 19.30
N SER A 104 4.69 4.94 18.75
CA SER A 104 5.89 4.72 19.58
C SER A 104 6.59 6.02 19.90
N ASN A 105 7.03 6.11 21.15
CA ASN A 105 7.87 7.20 21.64
C ASN A 105 9.18 7.35 20.85
N ASN A 106 9.63 6.31 20.15
CA ASN A 106 10.87 6.34 19.36
C ASN A 106 10.73 7.08 18.02
N TYR A 107 9.50 7.36 17.58
CA TYR A 107 9.22 7.94 16.26
C TYR A 107 8.33 9.19 16.38
N SER A 108 8.70 10.12 17.27
CA SER A 108 8.01 11.40 17.46
C SER A 108 8.77 12.55 16.80
N THR A 109 8.03 13.55 16.34
CA THR A 109 8.55 14.87 16.00
C THR A 109 8.54 15.77 17.24
N GLU A 110 9.21 16.93 17.17
CA GLU A 110 9.22 17.92 18.25
C GLU A 110 7.82 18.43 18.63
N ASP A 111 6.95 18.60 17.62
CA ASP A 111 5.57 19.07 17.80
C ASP A 111 4.55 17.94 17.98
N GLY A 112 4.99 16.67 17.90
CA GLY A 112 4.13 15.49 17.94
C GLY A 112 3.16 15.38 16.75
N LYS A 113 3.45 16.06 15.64
CA LYS A 113 2.63 16.06 14.42
C LYS A 113 3.42 15.55 13.21
N PHE A 114 2.70 15.00 12.25
CA PHE A 114 3.27 14.41 11.05
C PHE A 114 2.68 15.04 9.79
N ASP A 115 3.48 15.10 8.72
CA ASP A 115 3.04 15.50 7.38
C ASP A 115 2.48 14.31 6.59
N MET A 116 3.00 13.11 6.85
CA MET A 116 2.68 11.89 6.11
C MET A 116 2.24 10.75 7.02
N PHE A 117 1.05 10.19 6.78
CA PHE A 117 0.62 8.94 7.40
C PHE A 117 -0.06 8.07 6.35
N VAL A 118 0.69 7.10 5.82
CA VAL A 118 0.36 6.38 4.57
C VAL A 118 0.28 4.86 4.71
N HIS A 119 0.04 4.35 5.93
CA HIS A 119 0.04 2.93 6.27
C HIS A 119 -1.37 2.36 6.46
N HIS A 120 -1.48 1.04 6.66
CA HIS A 120 -2.76 0.43 7.01
C HIS A 120 -3.17 0.89 8.41
N THR A 121 -4.37 1.45 8.51
CA THR A 121 -4.95 1.86 9.78
C THR A 121 -6.47 1.77 9.68
N ARG A 122 -7.15 1.94 10.82
CA ARG A 122 -8.59 2.08 10.91
C ARG A 122 -8.89 3.51 11.33
N TYR A 123 -9.57 4.26 10.48
CA TYR A 123 -9.81 5.68 10.70
C TYR A 123 -10.46 5.96 12.05
N SER A 124 -9.94 6.96 12.76
CA SER A 124 -10.55 7.57 13.94
C SER A 124 -10.34 9.08 13.89
N GLN A 125 -11.12 9.84 14.66
CA GLN A 125 -10.95 11.29 14.71
C GLN A 125 -9.60 11.70 15.35
N GLU A 126 -8.99 10.83 16.16
CA GLU A 126 -7.66 11.05 16.74
C GLU A 126 -6.57 11.21 15.67
N ILE A 127 -6.78 10.71 14.45
CA ILE A 127 -5.83 10.94 13.34
C ILE A 127 -5.65 12.45 13.08
N LYS A 128 -6.71 13.25 13.25
CA LYS A 128 -6.61 14.71 13.10
C LYS A 128 -5.76 15.37 14.18
N SER A 129 -5.62 14.75 15.35
CA SER A 129 -4.76 15.30 16.41
C SER A 129 -3.29 14.97 16.21
N VAL A 130 -2.93 14.10 15.26
CA VAL A 130 -1.52 13.76 14.97
C VAL A 130 -1.05 14.26 13.61
N MET A 131 -1.97 14.64 12.72
CA MET A 131 -1.62 15.24 11.43
C MET A 131 -1.47 16.76 11.55
N ARG A 132 -0.54 17.35 10.80
CA ARG A 132 -0.39 18.81 10.71
C ARG A 132 -1.58 19.48 10.00
N PRO A 133 -1.90 20.75 10.31
CA PRO A 133 -2.98 21.48 9.63
C PRO A 133 -2.83 21.51 8.11
N GLY A 134 -3.95 21.44 7.38
CA GLY A 134 -3.97 21.42 5.92
C GLY A 134 -3.65 20.05 5.29
N THR A 135 -3.64 18.98 6.09
CA THR A 135 -3.50 17.60 5.61
C THR A 135 -4.69 17.19 4.74
N ILE A 136 -4.40 16.60 3.58
CA ILE A 136 -5.39 15.95 2.71
C ILE A 136 -5.62 14.52 3.17
N TYR A 137 -6.88 14.11 3.29
CA TYR A 137 -7.29 12.77 3.68
C TYR A 137 -7.77 12.01 2.44
N VAL A 138 -7.08 10.93 2.10
CA VAL A 138 -7.36 10.16 0.88
C VAL A 138 -7.31 8.66 1.17
N THR A 139 -8.10 7.91 0.40
CA THR A 139 -8.08 6.44 0.39
C THR A 139 -8.47 5.95 -1.00
N ILE A 140 -8.32 4.65 -1.25
CA ILE A 140 -8.75 4.00 -2.48
C ILE A 140 -9.76 2.92 -2.13
N LEU A 141 -10.91 2.97 -2.79
CA LEU A 141 -11.93 1.95 -2.69
C LEU A 141 -11.89 1.06 -3.94
N ARG A 142 -12.31 -0.19 -3.78
CA ARG A 142 -12.47 -1.16 -4.86
C ARG A 142 -13.87 -1.74 -4.80
N GLU A 143 -14.41 -2.11 -5.95
CA GLU A 143 -15.68 -2.83 -6.02
C GLU A 143 -15.65 -4.07 -5.09
N PRO A 144 -16.66 -4.27 -4.23
CA PRO A 144 -16.61 -5.26 -3.15
C PRO A 144 -16.38 -6.71 -3.61
N THR A 145 -16.96 -7.12 -4.74
CA THR A 145 -16.87 -8.49 -5.26
C THR A 145 -15.45 -8.80 -5.75
N ALA A 146 -14.87 -7.91 -6.55
CA ALA A 146 -13.50 -8.02 -7.03
C ALA A 146 -12.49 -7.92 -5.88
N LEU A 147 -12.78 -7.12 -4.86
CA LEU A 147 -12.00 -7.07 -3.62
C LEU A 147 -12.03 -8.43 -2.91
N PHE A 148 -13.22 -9.00 -2.70
CA PHE A 148 -13.38 -10.31 -2.05
C PHE A 148 -12.65 -11.41 -2.81
N GLN A 149 -12.78 -11.48 -4.13
CA GLN A 149 -12.03 -12.43 -4.95
C GLN A 149 -10.52 -12.30 -4.74
N SER A 150 -10.00 -11.06 -4.73
CA SER A 150 -8.57 -10.81 -4.49
C SER A 150 -8.12 -11.21 -3.08
N LEU A 151 -8.98 -11.00 -2.08
CA LEU A 151 -8.73 -11.43 -0.69
C LEU A 151 -8.75 -12.95 -0.56
N TYR A 152 -9.68 -13.63 -1.24
CA TYR A 152 -9.81 -15.08 -1.22
C TYR A 152 -8.52 -15.77 -1.68
N SER A 153 -7.96 -15.30 -2.80
CA SER A 153 -6.68 -15.77 -3.30
C SER A 153 -5.51 -15.37 -2.38
N PHE A 154 -5.49 -14.13 -1.88
CA PHE A 154 -4.38 -13.62 -1.08
C PHE A 154 -4.24 -14.31 0.29
N TYR A 155 -5.36 -14.58 0.96
CA TYR A 155 -5.37 -15.24 2.27
C TYR A 155 -5.47 -16.77 2.17
N HIS A 156 -5.35 -17.33 0.96
CA HIS A 156 -5.48 -18.77 0.71
C HIS A 156 -6.75 -19.37 1.33
N PHE A 157 -7.88 -18.70 1.12
CA PHE A 157 -9.17 -19.16 1.64
C PHE A 157 -9.61 -20.48 1.02
N ASP A 158 -9.09 -20.82 -0.16
CA ASP A 158 -9.22 -22.15 -0.74
C ASP A 158 -8.68 -23.25 0.19
N LYS A 159 -7.51 -23.01 0.80
CA LYS A 159 -6.91 -23.96 1.75
C LYS A 159 -7.63 -23.96 3.09
N LYS A 160 -8.16 -22.81 3.51
CA LYS A 160 -8.89 -22.65 4.79
C LYS A 160 -10.25 -23.33 4.73
N TYR A 161 -11.02 -23.10 3.68
CA TYR A 161 -12.38 -23.62 3.51
C TYR A 161 -12.44 -24.93 2.73
N LYS A 162 -11.30 -25.40 2.19
CA LYS A 162 -11.19 -26.63 1.39
C LYS A 162 -12.04 -26.61 0.12
N CYS A 163 -12.30 -25.43 -0.44
CA CYS A 163 -13.07 -25.26 -1.66
C CYS A 163 -12.61 -24.02 -2.44
N ASN A 164 -12.74 -24.03 -3.77
CA ASN A 164 -12.44 -22.84 -4.58
C ASN A 164 -13.52 -21.76 -4.38
N LEU A 165 -13.25 -20.54 -4.87
CA LEU A 165 -14.16 -19.40 -4.70
C LEU A 165 -15.56 -19.67 -5.27
N THR A 166 -15.65 -20.31 -6.44
CA THR A 166 -16.94 -20.62 -7.08
C THR A 166 -17.75 -21.58 -6.22
N GLN A 167 -17.13 -22.66 -5.75
CA GLN A 167 -17.77 -23.61 -4.85
C GLN A 167 -18.21 -22.94 -3.55
N PHE A 168 -17.35 -22.11 -2.95
CA PHE A 168 -17.67 -21.36 -1.73
C PHE A 168 -18.91 -20.49 -1.89
N ILE A 169 -19.04 -19.79 -3.02
CA ILE A 169 -20.20 -18.96 -3.32
C ILE A 169 -21.45 -19.82 -3.53
N SER A 170 -21.36 -20.88 -4.35
CA SER A 170 -22.47 -21.80 -4.63
C SER A 170 -23.01 -22.43 -3.34
N ASP A 171 -22.15 -22.91 -2.46
CA ASP A 171 -22.52 -23.52 -1.18
C ASP A 171 -23.23 -22.52 -0.25
N ARG A 172 -22.86 -21.24 -0.28
CA ARG A 172 -23.47 -20.22 0.59
C ARG A 172 -24.78 -19.67 0.03
N LEU A 173 -24.91 -19.62 -1.30
CA LEU A 173 -26.16 -19.24 -1.95
C LEU A 173 -27.20 -20.36 -1.86
N SER A 174 -26.83 -21.62 -2.07
CA SER A 174 -27.73 -22.77 -1.94
C SER A 174 -28.30 -22.87 -0.51
N ASN A 175 -27.45 -22.69 0.51
CA ASN A 175 -27.87 -22.67 1.91
C ASN A 175 -28.82 -21.50 2.24
N LYS A 176 -28.66 -20.33 1.60
CA LYS A 176 -29.59 -19.19 1.76
C LYS A 176 -30.94 -19.46 1.10
N SER A 177 -30.96 -20.11 -0.07
CA SER A 177 -32.20 -20.53 -0.73
C SER A 177 -32.96 -21.57 0.09
N SER A 178 -32.27 -22.49 0.76
CA SER A 178 -32.89 -23.44 1.70
C SER A 178 -33.40 -22.78 2.99
N ALA A 179 -32.72 -21.74 3.49
CA ALA A 179 -33.16 -21.00 4.68
C ALA A 179 -34.41 -20.14 4.44
N ASN A 180 -34.57 -19.57 3.25
CA ASN A 180 -35.78 -18.84 2.85
C ASN A 180 -36.97 -19.74 2.49
N GLN A 181 -36.78 -21.07 2.46
CA GLN A 181 -37.82 -22.05 2.17
C GLN A 181 -38.46 -22.65 3.44
N ILE A 182 -37.99 -22.25 4.63
CA ILE A 182 -38.65 -22.56 5.90
C ILE A 182 -39.82 -21.59 6.03
N ASN A 183 -40.99 -22.06 5.60
CA ASN A 183 -42.27 -21.36 5.64
C ASN A 183 -42.51 -20.75 7.02
N VAL A 184 -42.67 -19.43 7.06
CA VAL A 184 -43.39 -18.75 8.12
C VAL A 184 -44.86 -19.18 7.97
N THR A 185 -45.23 -20.27 8.64
CA THR A 185 -46.63 -20.60 8.88
C THR A 185 -47.15 -19.59 9.90
N VAL A 186 -47.61 -18.43 9.42
CA VAL A 186 -48.43 -17.53 10.23
C VAL A 186 -49.77 -18.24 10.39
N THR A 187 -49.97 -18.86 11.55
CA THR A 187 -51.29 -19.27 12.00
C THR A 187 -52.08 -18.00 12.31
N ASN A 188 -53.19 -17.80 11.57
CA ASN A 188 -54.19 -16.77 11.82
C ASN A 188 -54.85 -16.93 13.19
#